data_AF-A0A0F2LQS7-F1
#
_entry.id   AF-A0A0F2LQS7-F1
#
_cell.length_a   1.000
_cell.length_b   1.000
_cell.length_c   1.000
_cell.angle_alpha   90.00
_cell.angle_beta   90.00
_cell.angle_gamma   90.00
#
_symmetry.space_group_name_H-M   'P 1'
#
loop_
_entity.id
_entity.type
_entity.pdbx_description
1 polymer ?
#
loop_
_entity_poly.entity_id
_entity_poly.type
_entity_poly.pdbx_seq_one_letter_code
_entity_poly.pdbx_strand_id
1 'polypeptide(L)'
;LKGSKTKVILLGSSISMMSDLLSYKSPLYGRRSSSVNLKELRFKDLSKFGFELIEGIRIYGFAGGVPYYLSKVKTPFLSWINEELKRVDTFVKDEMDFLLRYEFAEISTYKEILLAIAQGKNMLGEIRDFVGVGGEISSYMRKLERIGLVKREVPILGDHKRGRYAIADNFTKFWFNFVYPNISEIEEGKFEIREEEYNKYLGSVFEEVAKEYVKEKYGVNVGRHWFKDVEIDILDKGLRVAGECKWSDNVDGVRVLHEVEGKLKRLKLDVNKIIIFARSFQRTESSERVEYVDLEKLRKWYEES
;
A
#
# COMPACT_ATOMS: atom_id res chain seq x y z
N LEU A 1 30.09 -16.76 -15.14
CA LEU A 1 31.39 -17.39 -15.47
C LEU A 1 31.30 -18.86 -15.08
N LYS A 2 31.12 -19.77 -16.06
CA LYS A 2 30.94 -21.20 -15.77
C LYS A 2 32.32 -21.81 -15.54
N GLY A 3 32.55 -22.42 -14.37
CA GLY A 3 33.83 -23.05 -14.00
C GLY A 3 34.80 -22.19 -13.17
N SER A 4 34.48 -20.91 -12.90
CA SER A 4 35.29 -20.09 -11.98
C SER A 4 34.76 -20.13 -10.55
N LYS A 5 35.64 -19.95 -9.56
CA LYS A 5 35.25 -19.69 -8.17
C LYS A 5 34.66 -18.28 -7.95
N THR A 6 34.82 -17.38 -8.92
CA THR A 6 34.32 -16.01 -8.84
C THR A 6 32.80 -15.94 -9.01
N LYS A 7 32.14 -15.21 -8.09
CA LYS A 7 30.73 -14.84 -8.17
C LYS A 7 30.63 -13.34 -8.40
N VAL A 8 29.71 -12.93 -9.28
CA VAL A 8 29.39 -11.52 -9.53
C VAL A 8 27.94 -11.32 -9.11
N ILE A 9 27.71 -10.37 -8.20
CA ILE A 9 26.38 -9.98 -7.74
C ILE A 9 26.16 -8.55 -8.23
N LEU A 10 25.12 -8.36 -9.05
CA LEU A 10 24.70 -7.06 -9.53
C LEU A 10 23.45 -6.65 -8.74
N LEU A 11 23.51 -5.50 -8.09
CA LEU A 11 22.41 -4.91 -7.33
C LEU A 11 21.94 -3.66 -8.07
N GLY A 12 20.63 -3.47 -8.16
CA GLY A 12 20.04 -2.29 -8.77
C GLY A 12 18.61 -2.10 -8.28
N SER A 13 18.23 -0.85 -8.01
CA SER A 13 16.90 -0.46 -7.55
C SER A 13 15.86 -0.46 -8.67
N SER A 14 16.28 -0.18 -9.91
CA SER A 14 15.38 -0.14 -11.08
C SER A 14 15.30 -1.48 -11.78
N ILE A 15 14.15 -2.15 -11.68
CA ILE A 15 13.84 -3.40 -12.40
C ILE A 15 13.98 -3.20 -13.91
N SER A 16 13.59 -2.02 -14.43
CA SER A 16 13.69 -1.70 -15.85
C SER A 16 15.16 -1.61 -16.30
N MET A 17 16.02 -0.89 -15.57
CA MET A 17 17.46 -0.86 -15.86
C MET A 17 18.11 -2.23 -15.73
N MET A 18 17.75 -2.99 -14.69
CA MET A 18 18.25 -4.36 -14.51
C MET A 18 17.78 -5.29 -15.62
N SER A 19 16.60 -5.06 -16.19
CA SER A 19 16.10 -5.79 -17.36
C SER A 19 16.83 -5.39 -18.64
N ASP A 20 17.14 -4.10 -18.82
CA ASP A 20 17.90 -3.60 -19.97
C ASP A 20 19.35 -4.08 -19.97
N LEU A 21 20.00 -4.10 -18.79
CA LEU A 21 21.31 -4.72 -18.56
C LEU A 21 21.34 -6.22 -18.85
N LEU A 22 20.18 -6.86 -18.98
CA LEU A 22 20.02 -8.27 -19.31
C LEU A 22 19.32 -8.49 -20.65
N SER A 23 19.05 -7.43 -21.40
CA SER A 23 18.42 -7.50 -22.73
C SER A 23 19.33 -8.25 -23.71
N TYR A 24 18.75 -8.73 -24.82
CA TYR A 24 19.50 -9.45 -25.87
C TYR A 24 20.73 -8.68 -26.39
N LYS A 25 20.64 -7.34 -26.35
CA LYS A 25 21.72 -6.44 -26.80
C LYS A 25 22.82 -6.25 -25.75
N SER A 26 22.63 -6.75 -24.52
CA SER A 26 23.60 -6.59 -23.43
C SER A 26 24.69 -7.68 -23.46
N PRO A 27 25.96 -7.34 -23.18
CA PRO A 27 27.04 -8.31 -22.98
C PRO A 27 26.77 -9.35 -21.89
N LEU A 28 25.81 -9.10 -20.99
CA LEU A 28 25.41 -10.00 -19.91
C LEU A 28 24.28 -10.96 -20.31
N TYR A 29 23.76 -10.85 -21.54
CA TYR A 29 22.72 -11.75 -22.04
C TYR A 29 23.14 -13.22 -21.96
N GLY A 30 22.24 -14.07 -21.47
CA GLY A 30 22.48 -15.50 -21.28
C GLY A 30 23.53 -15.88 -20.22
N ARG A 31 24.13 -14.89 -19.51
CA ARG A 31 25.15 -15.14 -18.47
C ARG A 31 24.60 -15.12 -17.05
N ARG A 32 23.29 -14.86 -16.89
CA ARG A 32 22.57 -14.85 -15.61
C ARG A 32 22.33 -16.29 -15.14
N SER A 33 22.78 -16.58 -13.92
CA SER A 33 22.53 -17.87 -13.26
C SER A 33 21.39 -17.81 -12.24
N SER A 34 21.16 -16.64 -11.62
CA SER A 34 20.07 -16.43 -10.67
C SER A 34 19.65 -14.97 -10.66
N SER A 35 18.42 -14.71 -10.20
CA SER A 35 17.90 -13.39 -9.90
C SER A 35 17.03 -13.45 -8.66
N VAL A 36 17.14 -12.43 -7.83
CA VAL A 36 16.24 -12.22 -6.71
C VAL A 36 15.64 -10.84 -6.88
N ASN A 37 14.32 -10.76 -6.92
CA ASN A 37 13.61 -9.50 -6.79
C ASN A 37 13.27 -9.34 -5.30
N LEU A 38 14.06 -8.52 -4.59
CA LEU A 38 13.86 -8.29 -3.17
C LEU A 38 12.66 -7.36 -2.99
N LYS A 39 11.60 -7.87 -2.36
CA LYS A 39 10.41 -7.09 -2.01
C LYS A 39 10.54 -6.53 -0.60
N GLU A 40 9.71 -5.55 -0.28
CA GLU A 40 9.45 -5.14 1.09
C GLU A 40 9.04 -6.33 1.97
N LEU A 41 9.31 -6.19 3.27
CA LEU A 41 8.81 -7.11 4.28
C LEU A 41 7.27 -7.12 4.28
N ARG A 42 6.69 -8.25 4.66
CA ARG A 42 5.24 -8.33 4.86
C ARG A 42 4.87 -7.63 6.16
N PHE A 43 3.61 -7.24 6.29
CA PHE A 43 3.12 -6.63 7.53
C PHE A 43 3.39 -7.54 8.73
N LYS A 44 3.09 -8.85 8.60
CA LYS A 44 3.32 -9.83 9.67
C LYS A 44 4.78 -9.91 10.13
N ASP A 45 5.74 -9.61 9.26
CA ASP A 45 7.15 -9.65 9.62
C ASP A 45 7.60 -8.44 10.48
N LEU A 46 6.75 -7.42 10.67
CA LEU A 46 7.04 -6.28 11.57
C LEU A 46 7.05 -6.69 13.05
N SER A 47 6.36 -7.77 13.44
CA SER A 47 6.40 -8.28 14.82
C SER A 47 7.81 -8.71 15.23
N LYS A 48 8.66 -9.12 14.26
CA LYS A 48 10.08 -9.46 14.47
C LYS A 48 10.95 -8.25 14.84
N PHE A 49 10.44 -7.03 14.63
CA PHE A 49 11.05 -5.79 15.10
C PHE A 49 10.57 -5.40 16.50
N GLY A 50 9.70 -6.19 17.13
CA GLY A 50 9.15 -5.93 18.46
C GLY A 50 8.00 -4.92 18.47
N PHE A 51 7.40 -4.61 17.31
CA PHE A 51 6.26 -3.72 17.25
C PHE A 51 4.96 -4.45 17.56
N GLU A 52 4.26 -4.02 18.62
CA GLU A 52 2.89 -4.46 18.96
C GLU A 52 1.91 -4.21 17.81
N LEU A 53 0.87 -5.03 17.64
CA LEU A 53 -0.03 -5.00 16.46
C LEU A 53 -0.49 -3.58 16.05
N ILE A 54 -1.00 -2.79 16.99
CA ILE A 54 -1.56 -1.46 16.69
C ILE A 54 -0.45 -0.49 16.24
N GLU A 55 0.69 -0.50 16.93
CA GLU A 55 1.85 0.30 16.55
C GLU A 55 2.46 -0.21 15.25
N GLY A 56 2.45 -1.53 15.01
CA GLY A 56 2.83 -2.14 13.75
C GLY A 56 1.98 -1.64 12.59
N ILE A 57 0.65 -1.57 12.74
CA ILE A 57 -0.25 -1.03 11.69
C ILE A 57 0.05 0.45 11.42
N ARG A 58 0.26 1.23 12.49
CA ARG A 58 0.66 2.64 12.39
C ARG A 58 1.99 2.80 11.67
N ILE A 59 3.01 2.05 12.07
CA ILE A 59 4.33 2.08 11.46
C ILE A 59 4.27 1.60 10.01
N TYR A 60 3.54 0.53 9.72
CA TYR A 60 3.37 0.02 8.36
C TYR A 60 2.72 1.05 7.43
N GLY A 61 1.78 1.85 7.94
CA GLY A 61 1.19 2.96 7.21
C GLY A 61 2.20 4.05 6.80
N PHE A 62 3.29 4.19 7.55
CA PHE A 62 4.38 5.11 7.25
C PHE A 62 5.52 4.46 6.46
N ALA A 63 6.07 3.35 6.95
CA ALA A 63 7.29 2.73 6.45
C ALA A 63 7.04 1.65 5.39
N GLY A 64 5.80 1.17 5.26
CA GLY A 64 5.53 -0.10 4.58
C GLY A 64 6.36 -1.22 5.21
N GLY A 65 6.90 -2.09 4.36
CA GLY A 65 7.84 -3.13 4.78
C GLY A 65 9.30 -2.77 4.51
N VAL A 66 9.64 -1.49 4.32
CA VAL A 66 11.00 -1.06 3.97
C VAL A 66 11.91 -1.13 5.21
N PRO A 67 12.91 -2.04 5.27
CA PRO A 67 13.71 -2.24 6.48
C PRO A 67 14.48 -1.01 6.93
N TYR A 68 14.92 -0.16 5.98
CA TYR A 68 15.61 1.09 6.30
C TYR A 68 14.71 2.01 7.14
N TYR A 69 13.47 2.26 6.73
CA TYR A 69 12.53 3.10 7.47
C TYR A 69 12.13 2.45 8.80
N LEU A 70 11.84 1.14 8.80
CA LEU A 70 11.52 0.37 10.01
C LEU A 70 12.63 0.43 11.08
N SER A 71 13.90 0.57 10.67
CA SER A 71 15.02 0.73 11.61
C SER A 71 15.12 2.11 12.27
N LYS A 72 14.41 3.12 11.74
CA LYS A 72 14.44 4.51 12.22
C LYS A 72 13.28 4.84 13.15
N VAL A 73 12.13 4.19 12.96
CA VAL A 73 10.91 4.49 13.71
C VAL A 73 11.04 4.13 15.19
N LYS A 74 10.27 4.82 16.03
CA LYS A 74 10.11 4.50 17.46
C LYS A 74 8.63 4.49 17.83
N THR A 75 8.30 3.78 18.90
CA THR A 75 6.96 3.75 19.49
C THR A 75 6.91 4.63 20.75
N PRO A 76 5.81 5.36 21.03
CA PRO A 76 4.59 5.46 20.22
C PRO A 76 4.79 6.24 18.90
N PHE A 77 4.31 5.67 17.79
CA PHE A 77 4.58 6.14 16.43
C PHE A 77 4.20 7.60 16.21
N LEU A 78 2.99 8.01 16.61
CA LEU A 78 2.53 9.38 16.40
C LEU A 78 3.36 10.42 17.16
N SER A 79 3.79 10.10 18.37
CA SER A 79 4.70 10.96 19.12
C SER A 79 6.05 11.05 18.43
N TRP A 80 6.61 9.90 18.01
CA TRP A 80 7.89 9.88 17.32
C TRP A 80 7.86 10.66 16.00
N ILE A 81 6.87 10.45 15.13
CA ILE A 81 6.83 11.10 13.82
C ILE A 81 6.61 12.61 13.92
N ASN A 82 5.78 13.07 14.87
CA ASN A 82 5.58 14.51 15.09
C ASN A 82 6.86 15.20 15.59
N GLU A 83 7.63 14.53 16.45
CA GLU A 83 8.94 15.06 16.87
C GLU A 83 9.99 14.97 15.76
N GLU A 84 9.99 13.88 14.98
CA GLU A 84 10.90 13.69 13.85
C GLU A 84 10.67 14.77 12.77
N LEU A 85 9.42 15.11 12.46
CA LEU A 85 9.08 16.18 11.51
C LEU A 85 9.51 17.58 11.99
N LYS A 86 9.65 17.82 13.30
CA LYS A 86 10.15 19.10 13.82
C LYS A 86 11.67 19.25 13.66
N ARG A 87 12.40 18.15 13.44
CA ARG A 87 13.86 18.20 13.28
C ARG A 87 14.25 18.84 11.95
N VAL A 88 15.36 19.56 11.97
CA VAL A 88 15.97 20.14 10.76
C VAL A 88 16.71 19.08 9.95
N ASP A 89 17.28 18.07 10.61
CA ASP A 89 18.10 17.00 10.02
C ASP A 89 17.32 15.71 9.72
N THR A 90 15.98 15.78 9.67
CA THR A 90 15.16 14.58 9.43
C THR A 90 15.27 14.09 8.00
N PHE A 91 15.38 12.77 7.84
CA PHE A 91 15.32 12.15 6.51
C PHE A 91 13.92 12.25 5.89
N VAL A 92 12.86 12.38 6.70
CA VAL A 92 11.48 12.24 6.23
C VAL A 92 11.10 13.35 5.25
N LYS A 93 11.57 14.59 5.48
CA LYS A 93 11.23 15.75 4.65
C LYS A 93 11.74 15.60 3.22
N ASP A 94 13.00 15.23 3.07
CA ASP A 94 13.68 15.29 1.78
C ASP A 94 13.68 13.96 1.01
N GLU A 95 13.34 12.83 1.66
CA GLU A 95 13.44 11.49 1.08
C GLU A 95 12.77 11.39 -0.30
N MET A 96 11.53 11.89 -0.45
CA MET A 96 10.83 11.82 -1.74
C MET A 96 11.46 12.72 -2.81
N ASP A 97 12.02 13.87 -2.42
CA ASP A 97 12.73 14.74 -3.35
C ASP A 97 14.04 14.10 -3.82
N PHE A 98 14.77 13.43 -2.92
CA PHE A 98 15.95 12.65 -3.28
C PHE A 98 15.61 11.50 -4.23
N LEU A 99 14.59 10.70 -3.90
CA LEU A 99 14.14 9.57 -4.73
C LEU A 99 13.73 10.03 -6.13
N LEU A 100 12.94 11.11 -6.23
CA LEU A 100 12.51 11.63 -7.53
C LEU A 100 13.65 12.24 -8.33
N ARG A 101 14.58 12.97 -7.70
CA ARG A 101 15.74 13.58 -8.37
C ARG A 101 16.75 12.55 -8.87
N TYR A 102 16.79 11.37 -8.26
CA TYR A 102 17.59 10.26 -8.75
C TYR A 102 17.13 9.79 -10.14
N GLU A 103 15.83 9.88 -10.42
CA GLU A 103 15.21 9.38 -11.66
C GLU A 103 14.87 10.49 -12.67
N PHE A 104 14.66 11.73 -12.21
CA PHE A 104 14.16 12.83 -13.04
C PHE A 104 14.91 14.15 -12.78
N ALA A 105 15.23 14.87 -13.85
CA ALA A 105 15.81 16.22 -13.75
C ALA A 105 14.81 17.23 -13.14
N GLU A 106 13.58 17.24 -13.64
CA GLU A 106 12.48 18.09 -13.16
C GLU A 106 11.43 17.25 -12.45
N ILE A 107 11.18 17.53 -11.17
CA ILE A 107 10.33 16.69 -10.30
C ILE A 107 8.94 17.29 -10.02
N SER A 108 8.73 18.59 -10.25
CA SER A 108 7.52 19.31 -9.80
C SER A 108 6.23 18.68 -10.33
N THR A 109 6.15 18.40 -11.64
CA THR A 109 4.97 17.75 -12.22
C THR A 109 4.73 16.34 -11.67
N TYR A 110 5.78 15.59 -11.34
CA TYR A 110 5.63 14.27 -10.72
C TYR A 110 5.08 14.37 -9.30
N LYS A 111 5.55 15.36 -8.52
CA LYS A 111 5.03 15.63 -7.17
C LYS A 111 3.54 16.00 -7.21
N GLU A 112 3.13 16.85 -8.15
CA GLU A 112 1.71 17.20 -8.33
C GLU A 112 0.84 16.00 -8.74
N ILE A 113 1.36 15.10 -9.57
CA ILE A 113 0.66 13.85 -9.92
C ILE A 113 0.49 12.95 -8.70
N LEU A 114 1.55 12.77 -7.91
CA LEU A 114 1.51 11.94 -6.71
C LEU A 114 0.58 12.54 -5.65
N LEU A 115 0.59 13.87 -5.49
CA LEU A 115 -0.38 14.59 -4.66
C LEU A 115 -1.82 14.36 -5.13
N ALA A 116 -2.09 14.46 -6.43
CA ALA A 116 -3.42 14.20 -6.99
C ALA A 116 -3.91 12.80 -6.63
N ILE A 117 -3.05 11.78 -6.80
CA ILE A 117 -3.38 10.39 -6.49
C ILE A 117 -3.58 10.19 -4.98
N ALA A 118 -2.74 10.81 -4.14
CA ALA A 118 -2.89 10.79 -2.68
C ALA A 118 -4.23 11.39 -2.23
N GLN A 119 -4.71 12.43 -2.93
CA GLN A 119 -6.02 13.07 -2.72
C GLN A 119 -7.19 12.31 -3.39
N GLY A 120 -6.96 11.09 -3.87
CA GLY A 120 -8.01 10.22 -4.41
C GLY A 120 -8.34 10.42 -5.88
N LYS A 121 -7.58 11.23 -6.64
CA LYS A 121 -7.69 11.32 -8.10
C LYS A 121 -7.07 10.07 -8.71
N ASN A 122 -7.91 9.12 -9.08
CA ASN A 122 -7.49 7.76 -9.44
C ASN A 122 -7.75 7.44 -10.91
N MET A 123 -8.33 8.38 -11.67
CA MET A 123 -8.48 8.30 -13.12
C MET A 123 -7.55 9.30 -13.83
N LEU A 124 -7.07 8.94 -15.03
CA LEU A 124 -6.13 9.78 -15.79
C LEU A 124 -6.67 11.20 -16.05
N GLY A 125 -7.98 11.31 -16.32
CA GLY A 125 -8.65 12.60 -16.53
C GLY A 125 -8.63 13.45 -15.26
N GLU A 126 -9.01 12.88 -14.12
CA GLU A 126 -9.01 13.57 -12.83
C GLU A 126 -7.62 14.08 -12.44
N ILE A 127 -6.58 13.25 -12.67
CA ILE A 127 -5.18 13.61 -12.39
C ILE A 127 -4.77 14.76 -13.30
N ARG A 128 -5.06 14.68 -14.60
CA ARG A 128 -4.74 15.76 -15.56
C ARG A 128 -5.40 17.07 -15.17
N ASP A 129 -6.68 17.02 -14.82
CA ASP A 129 -7.47 18.20 -14.48
C ASP A 129 -6.97 18.82 -13.15
N PHE A 130 -6.53 18.00 -12.20
CA PHE A 130 -5.90 18.47 -10.96
C PHE A 130 -4.55 19.16 -11.21
N VAL A 131 -3.68 18.54 -12.00
CA VAL A 131 -2.31 19.04 -12.24
C VAL A 131 -2.30 20.28 -13.15
N GLY A 132 -3.36 20.50 -13.94
CA GLY A 132 -3.51 21.70 -14.76
C GLY A 132 -2.56 21.75 -15.97
N VAL A 133 -1.98 20.62 -16.37
CA VAL A 133 -1.06 20.54 -17.53
C VAL A 133 -1.80 20.16 -18.81
N GLY A 134 -1.63 20.96 -19.86
CA GLY A 134 -2.23 20.74 -21.19
C GLY A 134 -1.52 19.66 -22.06
N GLY A 135 -0.57 18.90 -21.50
CA GLY A 135 0.28 17.94 -22.23
C GLY A 135 -0.01 16.46 -21.99
N GLU A 136 0.90 15.57 -22.42
CA GLU A 136 0.81 14.10 -22.23
C GLU A 136 1.07 13.68 -20.77
N ILE A 137 0.09 13.88 -19.89
CA ILE A 137 0.06 13.30 -18.52
C ILE A 137 0.41 11.80 -18.52
N SER A 138 0.02 11.08 -19.58
CA SER A 138 0.33 9.66 -19.78
C SER A 138 1.83 9.37 -19.81
N SER A 139 2.66 10.30 -20.30
CA SER A 139 4.12 10.14 -20.32
C SER A 139 4.69 10.17 -18.90
N TYR A 140 4.23 11.10 -18.06
CA TYR A 140 4.61 11.16 -16.65
C TYR A 140 4.13 9.92 -15.88
N MET A 141 2.88 9.50 -16.09
CA MET A 141 2.32 8.29 -15.46
C MET A 141 3.14 7.04 -15.80
N ARG A 142 3.45 6.83 -17.10
CA ARG A 142 4.29 5.69 -17.52
C ARG A 142 5.66 5.68 -16.85
N LYS A 143 6.26 6.84 -16.62
CA LYS A 143 7.55 6.95 -15.94
C LYS A 143 7.43 6.63 -14.45
N LEU A 144 6.39 7.12 -13.77
CA LEU A 144 6.11 6.78 -12.37
C LEU A 144 5.79 5.28 -12.18
N GLU A 145 5.05 4.69 -13.12
CA GLU A 145 4.79 3.25 -13.14
C GLU A 145 6.09 2.46 -13.35
N ARG A 146 6.97 2.93 -14.24
CA ARG A 146 8.25 2.27 -14.53
C ARG A 146 9.19 2.25 -13.32
N ILE A 147 9.24 3.32 -12.54
CA ILE A 147 10.06 3.39 -11.31
C ILE A 147 9.33 2.80 -10.10
N GLY A 148 8.07 2.37 -10.26
CA GLY A 148 7.32 1.65 -9.24
C GLY A 148 6.69 2.53 -8.17
N LEU A 149 6.63 3.85 -8.32
CA LEU A 149 5.94 4.75 -7.37
C LEU A 149 4.42 4.76 -7.57
N VAL A 150 3.98 4.51 -8.81
CA VAL A 150 2.56 4.41 -9.15
C VAL A 150 2.29 3.02 -9.70
N LYS A 151 1.12 2.48 -9.38
CA LYS A 151 0.61 1.24 -9.95
C LYS A 151 -0.79 1.44 -10.49
N ARG A 152 -1.14 0.63 -11.47
CA ARG A 152 -2.51 0.53 -11.97
C ARG A 152 -3.18 -0.68 -11.33
N GLU A 153 -4.10 -0.42 -10.41
CA GLU A 153 -4.91 -1.45 -9.78
C GLU A 153 -6.12 -1.75 -10.67
N VAL A 154 -6.42 -3.03 -10.90
CA VAL A 154 -7.57 -3.47 -11.69
C VAL A 154 -8.50 -4.31 -10.81
N PRO A 155 -9.83 -4.30 -11.04
CA PRO A 155 -10.72 -5.17 -10.29
C PRO A 155 -10.29 -6.63 -10.49
N ILE A 156 -10.25 -7.45 -9.44
CA ILE A 156 -9.70 -8.82 -9.53
C ILE A 156 -10.43 -9.74 -10.53
N LEU A 157 -11.73 -9.51 -10.75
CA LEU A 157 -12.54 -10.19 -11.78
C LEU A 157 -12.76 -9.33 -13.06
N GLY A 158 -12.18 -8.13 -13.11
CA GLY A 158 -12.46 -7.13 -14.15
C GLY A 158 -11.42 -7.06 -15.26
N ASP A 159 -11.76 -6.28 -16.28
CA ASP A 159 -10.87 -5.89 -17.39
C ASP A 159 -9.94 -4.74 -16.97
N HIS A 160 -8.72 -4.75 -17.51
CA HIS A 160 -7.75 -3.66 -17.48
C HIS A 160 -8.32 -2.27 -17.80
N LYS A 161 -9.39 -2.13 -18.61
CA LYS A 161 -10.01 -0.83 -18.91
C LYS A 161 -10.54 -0.10 -17.69
N ARG A 162 -10.89 -0.81 -16.61
CA ARG A 162 -11.40 -0.23 -15.36
C ARG A 162 -10.33 0.05 -14.31
N GLY A 163 -9.06 0.00 -14.71
CA GLY A 163 -7.95 0.21 -13.80
C GLY A 163 -7.89 1.64 -13.24
N ARG A 164 -7.65 1.74 -11.94
CA ARG A 164 -7.44 2.97 -11.18
C ARG A 164 -5.95 3.13 -10.86
N TYR A 165 -5.45 4.36 -10.83
CA TYR A 165 -4.09 4.65 -10.39
C TYR A 165 -4.03 4.76 -8.87
N ALA A 166 -2.96 4.20 -8.29
CA ALA A 166 -2.68 4.25 -6.87
C ALA A 166 -1.17 4.43 -6.65
N ILE A 167 -0.80 5.08 -5.55
CA ILE A 167 0.59 5.06 -5.07
C ILE A 167 0.93 3.63 -4.64
N ALA A 168 2.12 3.18 -5.00
CA ALA A 168 2.50 1.79 -4.88
C ALA A 168 2.88 1.37 -3.46
N ASP A 169 3.68 2.19 -2.78
CA ASP A 169 4.25 1.95 -1.45
C ASP A 169 3.69 2.92 -0.39
N ASN A 170 3.82 2.52 0.87
CA ASN A 170 3.21 3.26 1.99
C ASN A 170 3.98 4.54 2.36
N PHE A 171 5.30 4.60 2.15
CA PHE A 171 6.08 5.79 2.49
C PHE A 171 5.78 6.95 1.55
N THR A 172 5.79 6.71 0.24
CA THR A 172 5.35 7.70 -0.76
C THR A 172 3.93 8.15 -0.46
N LYS A 173 3.03 7.21 -0.14
CA LYS A 173 1.64 7.54 0.17
C LYS A 173 1.52 8.41 1.42
N PHE A 174 2.23 8.07 2.49
CA PHE A 174 2.30 8.86 3.71
C PHE A 174 2.83 10.25 3.42
N TRP A 175 3.95 10.35 2.68
CA TRP A 175 4.62 11.61 2.38
C TRP A 175 3.70 12.58 1.63
N PHE A 176 2.96 12.11 0.63
CA PHE A 176 2.01 12.95 -0.12
C PHE A 176 0.68 13.21 0.59
N ASN A 177 0.36 12.48 1.67
CA ASN A 177 -0.80 12.79 2.52
C ASN A 177 -0.46 13.78 3.63
N PHE A 178 0.73 13.67 4.25
CA PHE A 178 1.06 14.40 5.49
C PHE A 178 2.23 15.37 5.36
N VAL A 179 3.22 15.08 4.50
CA VAL A 179 4.45 15.89 4.43
C VAL A 179 4.34 16.95 3.33
N TYR A 180 4.11 16.53 2.09
CA TYR A 180 4.07 17.45 0.95
C TYR A 180 3.07 18.60 1.10
N PRO A 181 1.81 18.35 1.51
CA PRO A 181 0.83 19.44 1.62
C PRO A 181 1.14 20.42 2.75
N ASN A 182 1.93 20.00 3.74
CA ASN A 182 2.15 20.73 4.99
C ASN A 182 3.60 21.16 5.19
N ILE A 183 4.43 21.14 4.12
CA ILE A 183 5.89 21.35 4.24
C ILE A 183 6.22 22.68 4.93
N SER A 184 5.49 23.75 4.63
CA SER A 184 5.67 25.08 5.23
C SER A 184 5.38 25.05 6.73
N GLU A 185 4.27 24.43 7.15
CA GLU A 185 3.92 24.34 8.57
C GLU A 185 4.87 23.41 9.34
N ILE A 186 5.39 22.38 8.67
CA ILE A 186 6.42 21.48 9.19
C ILE A 186 7.74 22.24 9.42
N GLU A 187 8.17 23.07 8.47
CA GLU A 187 9.37 23.91 8.59
C GLU A 187 9.24 24.97 9.69
N GLU A 188 8.03 25.49 9.89
CA GLU A 188 7.72 26.41 10.99
C GLU A 188 7.55 25.69 12.36
N GLY A 189 7.59 24.36 12.39
CA GLY A 189 7.39 23.55 13.60
C GLY A 189 5.96 23.61 14.16
N LYS A 190 4.98 23.97 13.34
CA LYS A 190 3.56 24.14 13.71
C LYS A 190 2.67 22.98 13.30
N PHE A 191 3.14 22.14 12.37
CA PHE A 191 2.39 20.98 11.91
C PHE A 191 2.51 19.81 12.87
N GLU A 192 1.37 19.18 13.17
CA GLU A 192 1.30 17.91 13.88
C GLU A 192 0.23 17.02 13.24
N ILE A 193 0.60 15.75 12.98
CA ILE A 193 -0.34 14.73 12.53
C ILE A 193 -1.23 14.35 13.72
N ARG A 194 -2.52 14.67 13.59
CA ARG A 194 -3.52 14.37 14.61
C ARG A 194 -3.95 12.91 14.53
N GLU A 195 -4.27 12.33 15.69
CA GLU A 195 -4.76 10.95 15.82
C GLU A 195 -5.95 10.64 14.90
N GLU A 196 -6.92 11.55 14.81
CA GLU A 196 -8.12 11.38 13.96
C GLU A 196 -7.78 11.35 12.47
N GLU A 197 -6.83 12.18 12.05
CA GLU A 197 -6.38 12.27 10.67
C GLU A 197 -5.62 11.01 10.28
N TYR A 198 -4.72 10.56 11.16
CA TYR A 198 -3.98 9.33 10.94
C TYR A 198 -4.89 8.10 10.92
N ASN A 199 -5.89 8.03 11.80
CA ASN A 199 -6.87 6.94 11.79
C ASN A 199 -7.67 6.86 10.49
N LYS A 200 -8.02 8.00 9.88
CA LYS A 200 -8.67 8.00 8.55
C LYS A 200 -7.75 7.39 7.48
N TYR A 201 -6.48 7.79 7.49
CA TYR A 201 -5.47 7.25 6.58
C TYR A 201 -5.26 5.73 6.74
N LEU A 202 -5.25 5.25 8.00
CA LEU A 202 -5.05 3.84 8.32
C LEU A 202 -6.14 2.90 7.80
N GLY A 203 -7.33 3.39 7.43
CA GLY A 203 -8.38 2.53 6.84
C GLY A 203 -7.88 1.75 5.63
N SER A 204 -7.22 2.44 4.70
CA SER A 204 -6.65 1.82 3.50
C SER A 204 -5.40 0.97 3.77
N VAL A 205 -4.67 1.25 4.85
CA VAL A 205 -3.53 0.43 5.29
C VAL A 205 -4.05 -0.88 5.88
N PHE A 206 -5.13 -0.80 6.66
CA PHE A 206 -5.78 -1.94 7.28
C PHE A 206 -6.38 -2.91 6.25
N GLU A 207 -6.88 -2.41 5.11
CA GLU A 207 -7.27 -3.27 3.98
C GLU A 207 -6.09 -4.13 3.48
N GLU A 208 -4.88 -3.58 3.38
CA GLU A 208 -3.70 -4.34 2.93
C GLU A 208 -3.29 -5.40 3.97
N VAL A 209 -3.35 -5.05 5.26
CA VAL A 209 -3.12 -6.00 6.37
C VAL A 209 -4.14 -7.15 6.33
N ALA A 210 -5.42 -6.83 6.14
CA ALA A 210 -6.48 -7.82 6.04
C ALA A 210 -6.32 -8.71 4.80
N LYS A 211 -5.91 -8.16 3.65
CA LYS A 211 -5.56 -8.97 2.46
C LYS A 211 -4.44 -9.95 2.75
N GLU A 212 -3.42 -9.53 3.50
CA GLU A 212 -2.31 -10.41 3.91
C GLU A 212 -2.80 -11.56 4.81
N TYR A 213 -3.59 -11.24 5.84
CA TYR A 213 -4.25 -12.24 6.70
C TYR A 213 -5.03 -13.27 5.88
N VAL A 214 -5.87 -12.81 4.96
CA VAL A 214 -6.70 -13.70 4.14
C VAL A 214 -5.86 -14.59 3.22
N LYS A 215 -4.80 -14.04 2.61
CA LYS A 215 -3.88 -14.81 1.75
C LYS A 215 -3.23 -15.96 2.52
N GLU A 216 -2.71 -15.67 3.71
CA GLU A 216 -1.98 -16.65 4.51
C GLU A 216 -2.93 -17.70 5.11
N LYS A 217 -4.03 -17.27 5.73
CA LYS A 217 -4.96 -18.17 6.42
C LYS A 217 -5.72 -19.09 5.46
N TYR A 218 -6.08 -18.61 4.26
CA TYR A 218 -6.94 -19.35 3.34
C TYR A 218 -6.24 -19.85 2.07
N GLY A 219 -4.95 -19.53 1.86
CA GLY A 219 -4.23 -19.93 0.66
C GLY A 219 -4.89 -19.41 -0.63
N VAL A 220 -5.43 -18.19 -0.57
CA VAL A 220 -6.14 -17.54 -1.68
C VAL A 220 -5.37 -16.32 -2.18
N ASN A 221 -5.60 -15.91 -3.43
CA ASN A 221 -5.07 -14.64 -3.91
C ASN A 221 -6.22 -13.64 -4.01
N VAL A 222 -6.15 -12.57 -3.23
CA VAL A 222 -7.20 -11.56 -3.12
C VAL A 222 -6.75 -10.20 -3.61
N GLY A 223 -7.74 -9.43 -4.04
CA GLY A 223 -7.62 -8.02 -4.39
C GLY A 223 -8.98 -7.34 -4.32
N ARG A 224 -9.00 -6.02 -4.56
CA ARG A 224 -10.25 -5.26 -4.63
C ARG A 224 -11.04 -5.63 -5.87
N HIS A 225 -12.36 -5.51 -5.78
CA HIS A 225 -13.25 -5.63 -6.93
C HIS A 225 -14.25 -4.49 -6.93
N TRP A 226 -14.28 -3.71 -8.01
CA TRP A 226 -15.27 -2.67 -8.22
C TRP A 226 -15.95 -2.79 -9.58
N PHE A 227 -17.22 -2.40 -9.60
CA PHE A 227 -17.99 -2.18 -10.80
C PHE A 227 -19.06 -1.11 -10.55
N LYS A 228 -19.01 -0.03 -11.35
CA LYS A 228 -19.85 1.17 -11.15
C LYS A 228 -19.65 1.73 -9.74
N ASP A 229 -20.70 1.80 -8.94
CA ASP A 229 -20.76 2.32 -7.58
C ASP A 229 -20.57 1.24 -6.50
N VAL A 230 -20.34 -0.01 -6.88
CA VAL A 230 -20.13 -1.13 -5.94
C VAL A 230 -18.65 -1.47 -5.87
N GLU A 231 -18.13 -1.60 -4.64
CA GLU A 231 -16.76 -2.01 -4.35
C GLU A 231 -16.73 -3.02 -3.20
N ILE A 232 -15.95 -4.08 -3.36
CA ILE A 232 -15.60 -5.09 -2.35
C ILE A 232 -14.10 -4.99 -2.10
N ASP A 233 -13.71 -4.77 -0.84
CA ASP A 233 -12.32 -4.51 -0.42
C ASP A 233 -11.42 -5.73 -0.65
N ILE A 234 -11.96 -6.93 -0.39
CA ILE A 234 -11.25 -8.20 -0.49
C ILE A 234 -12.11 -9.19 -1.26
N LEU A 235 -11.63 -9.70 -2.39
CA LEU A 235 -12.28 -10.77 -3.14
C LEU A 235 -11.24 -11.73 -3.69
N ASP A 236 -11.48 -13.04 -3.56
CA ASP A 236 -10.67 -14.08 -4.20
C ASP A 236 -11.11 -14.27 -5.66
N LYS A 237 -10.15 -14.47 -6.57
CA LYS A 237 -10.47 -14.74 -7.98
C LYS A 237 -11.31 -16.01 -8.17
N GLY A 238 -11.10 -17.01 -7.31
CA GLY A 238 -11.87 -18.25 -7.28
C GLY A 238 -13.20 -18.15 -6.52
N LEU A 239 -13.60 -16.95 -6.10
CA LEU A 239 -14.83 -16.68 -5.34
C LEU A 239 -14.95 -17.46 -4.01
N ARG A 240 -13.84 -17.96 -3.44
CA ARG A 240 -13.89 -18.66 -2.16
C ARG A 240 -14.16 -17.70 -1.00
N VAL A 241 -13.66 -16.47 -1.10
CA VAL A 241 -13.71 -15.47 -0.03
C VAL A 241 -14.08 -14.11 -0.59
N ALA A 242 -14.98 -13.39 0.08
CA ALA A 242 -15.11 -11.94 0.03
C ALA A 242 -14.89 -11.33 1.42
N GLY A 243 -14.58 -10.04 1.49
CA GLY A 243 -14.46 -9.35 2.76
C GLY A 243 -14.49 -7.83 2.66
N GLU A 244 -14.74 -7.23 3.82
CA GLU A 244 -14.86 -5.79 4.03
C GLU A 244 -14.06 -5.39 5.28
N CYS A 245 -13.40 -4.23 5.22
CA CYS A 245 -12.57 -3.72 6.30
C CYS A 245 -13.15 -2.42 6.88
N LYS A 246 -13.17 -2.31 8.20
CA LYS A 246 -13.54 -1.09 8.93
C LYS A 246 -12.49 -0.78 9.99
N TRP A 247 -11.66 0.23 9.79
CA TRP A 247 -10.76 0.72 10.84
C TRP A 247 -11.53 1.54 11.88
N SER A 248 -12.34 0.87 12.69
CA SER A 248 -13.23 1.49 13.69
C SER A 248 -13.54 0.51 14.81
N ASP A 249 -13.77 1.03 16.02
CA ASP A 249 -14.23 0.26 17.19
C ASP A 249 -15.76 0.14 17.19
N ASN A 250 -16.29 -0.84 17.94
CA ASN A 250 -17.72 -1.04 18.17
C ASN A 250 -18.55 -1.15 16.88
N VAL A 251 -18.01 -1.82 15.86
CA VAL A 251 -18.69 -2.00 14.57
C VAL A 251 -19.88 -2.95 14.72
N ASP A 252 -21.04 -2.60 14.15
CA ASP A 252 -22.15 -3.55 13.98
C ASP A 252 -21.81 -4.50 12.83
N GLY A 253 -21.26 -5.67 13.18
CA GLY A 253 -20.81 -6.67 12.21
C GLY A 253 -21.95 -7.32 11.44
N VAL A 254 -23.16 -7.40 12.00
CA VAL A 254 -24.34 -7.93 11.30
C VAL A 254 -24.78 -6.97 10.21
N ARG A 255 -24.78 -5.66 10.50
CA ARG A 255 -25.06 -4.63 9.49
C ARG A 255 -24.06 -4.69 8.33
N VAL A 256 -22.75 -4.76 8.64
CA VAL A 256 -21.71 -4.84 7.60
C VAL A 256 -21.84 -6.11 6.78
N LEU A 257 -22.22 -7.24 7.39
CA LEU A 257 -22.50 -8.47 6.66
C LEU A 257 -23.61 -8.29 5.62
N HIS A 258 -24.75 -7.71 6.02
CA HIS A 258 -25.86 -7.44 5.11
C HIS A 258 -25.46 -6.48 3.97
N GLU A 259 -24.61 -5.49 4.27
CA GLU A 259 -24.05 -4.60 3.25
C GLU A 259 -23.22 -5.38 2.22
N VAL A 260 -22.33 -6.27 2.66
CA VAL A 260 -21.49 -7.10 1.79
C VAL A 260 -22.34 -8.07 0.95
N GLU A 261 -23.33 -8.72 1.56
CA GLU A 261 -24.28 -9.58 0.83
C GLU A 261 -25.06 -8.80 -0.23
N GLY A 262 -25.47 -7.57 0.09
CA GLY A 262 -26.09 -6.64 -0.85
C GLY A 262 -25.16 -6.32 -2.03
N LYS A 263 -23.88 -6.01 -1.76
CA LYS A 263 -22.86 -5.77 -2.79
C LYS A 263 -22.66 -6.99 -3.69
N LEU A 264 -22.50 -8.18 -3.10
CA LEU A 264 -22.35 -9.45 -3.82
C LEU A 264 -23.55 -9.74 -4.73
N LYS A 265 -24.77 -9.55 -4.23
CA LYS A 265 -26.01 -9.72 -5.01
C LYS A 265 -26.08 -8.75 -6.20
N ARG A 266 -25.73 -7.48 -6.01
CA ARG A 266 -25.68 -6.48 -7.10
C ARG A 266 -24.65 -6.83 -8.17
N LEU A 267 -23.54 -7.44 -7.76
CA LEU A 267 -22.48 -7.92 -8.65
C LEU A 267 -22.77 -9.32 -9.24
N LYS A 268 -23.84 -9.99 -8.80
CA LYS A 268 -24.18 -11.38 -9.16
C LYS A 268 -23.05 -12.36 -8.86
N LEU A 269 -22.40 -12.16 -7.72
CA LEU A 269 -21.33 -13.02 -7.22
C LEU A 269 -21.85 -13.85 -6.06
N ASP A 270 -21.42 -15.11 -5.99
CA ASP A 270 -21.63 -15.99 -4.86
C ASP A 270 -20.28 -16.46 -4.34
N VAL A 271 -20.12 -16.41 -3.02
CA VAL A 271 -18.85 -16.73 -2.35
C VAL A 271 -19.09 -17.68 -1.18
N ASN A 272 -18.13 -18.56 -0.94
CA ASN A 272 -18.24 -19.57 0.12
C ASN A 272 -18.16 -18.93 1.52
N LYS A 273 -17.34 -17.90 1.68
CA LYS A 273 -17.11 -17.26 2.99
C LYS A 273 -16.99 -15.74 2.88
N ILE A 274 -17.58 -15.03 3.84
CA ILE A 274 -17.47 -13.58 4.03
C ILE A 274 -16.62 -13.33 5.27
N ILE A 275 -15.64 -12.44 5.17
CA ILE A 275 -14.75 -12.08 6.28
C ILE A 275 -14.86 -10.58 6.53
N ILE A 276 -15.21 -10.21 7.76
CA ILE A 276 -15.39 -8.81 8.15
C ILE A 276 -14.31 -8.46 9.15
N PHE A 277 -13.56 -7.40 8.85
CA PHE A 277 -12.50 -6.89 9.70
C PHE A 277 -12.94 -5.61 10.39
N ALA A 278 -12.73 -5.52 11.70
CA ALA A 278 -12.92 -4.30 12.47
C ALA A 278 -11.85 -4.14 13.55
N ARG A 279 -11.79 -2.98 14.23
CA ARG A 279 -10.96 -2.91 15.45
C ARG A 279 -11.60 -3.72 16.59
N SER A 280 -12.92 -3.57 16.73
CA SER A 280 -13.78 -4.36 17.60
C SER A 280 -15.22 -4.38 17.07
N PHE A 281 -16.01 -5.37 17.50
CA PHE A 281 -17.42 -5.51 17.13
C PHE A 281 -18.32 -5.33 18.34
N GLN A 282 -19.41 -4.57 18.18
CA GLN A 282 -20.47 -4.50 19.20
C GLN A 282 -21.50 -5.63 19.04
N ARG A 283 -21.66 -6.12 17.81
CA ARG A 283 -22.62 -7.16 17.45
C ARG A 283 -22.03 -8.02 16.35
N THR A 284 -22.11 -9.33 16.52
CA THR A 284 -21.73 -10.34 15.54
C THR A 284 -22.81 -11.41 15.49
N GLU A 285 -22.79 -12.24 14.45
CA GLU A 285 -23.55 -13.47 14.39
C GLU A 285 -22.61 -14.65 14.14
N SER A 286 -23.11 -15.87 14.33
CA SER A 286 -22.33 -17.08 14.12
C SER A 286 -22.95 -17.90 13.00
N SER A 287 -22.20 -18.09 11.92
CA SER A 287 -22.53 -19.02 10.85
C SER A 287 -21.25 -19.53 10.19
N GLU A 288 -21.32 -20.66 9.49
CA GLU A 288 -20.17 -21.18 8.73
C GLU A 288 -19.76 -20.24 7.59
N ARG A 289 -20.69 -19.40 7.11
CA ARG A 289 -20.50 -18.50 5.98
C ARG A 289 -19.81 -17.19 6.36
N VAL A 290 -19.76 -16.81 7.64
CA VAL A 290 -19.17 -15.53 8.08
C VAL A 290 -18.06 -15.71 9.10
N GLU A 291 -17.01 -14.91 8.98
CA GLU A 291 -15.98 -14.78 9.99
C GLU A 291 -15.74 -13.32 10.35
N TYR A 292 -15.83 -13.01 11.64
CA TYR A 292 -15.45 -11.73 12.20
C TYR A 292 -13.99 -11.80 12.67
N VAL A 293 -13.20 -10.78 12.32
CA VAL A 293 -11.80 -10.63 12.70
C VAL A 293 -11.59 -9.24 13.31
N ASP A 294 -11.47 -9.20 14.63
CA ASP A 294 -11.09 -8.00 15.39
C ASP A 294 -9.58 -7.95 15.64
N LEU A 295 -9.11 -6.93 16.37
CA LEU A 295 -7.68 -6.80 16.70
C LEU A 295 -7.19 -7.93 17.61
N GLU A 296 -8.02 -8.52 18.47
CA GLU A 296 -7.59 -9.62 19.33
C GLU A 296 -7.25 -10.85 18.49
N LYS A 297 -8.10 -11.18 17.52
CA LYS A 297 -7.87 -12.29 16.61
C LYS A 297 -6.75 -12.02 15.62
N LEU A 298 -6.65 -10.78 15.13
CA LEU A 298 -5.56 -10.37 14.25
C LEU A 298 -4.21 -10.40 14.96
N ARG A 299 -4.17 -10.06 16.25
CA ARG A 299 -2.95 -10.10 17.09
C ARG A 299 -2.35 -11.49 17.15
N LYS A 300 -3.18 -12.52 17.37
CA LYS A 300 -2.73 -13.92 17.39
C LYS A 300 -2.02 -14.30 16.07
N TRP A 301 -2.63 -13.96 14.94
CA TRP A 301 -2.00 -14.19 13.63
C TRP A 301 -0.70 -13.41 13.44
N TYR A 302 -0.64 -12.17 13.94
CA TYR A 302 0.52 -11.29 13.80
C TYR A 302 1.73 -11.75 14.65
N GLU A 303 1.48 -12.29 15.84
CA GLU A 303 2.51 -12.80 16.77
C GLU A 303 3.05 -14.18 16.38
N GLU A 304 2.34 -14.95 15.55
CA GLU A 304 2.75 -16.27 15.05
C GLU A 304 3.86 -16.25 13.97
N SER A 305 4.63 -15.16 13.81
CA SER A 305 5.54 -14.91 12.66
C SER A 305 6.96 -15.45 12.77
#